data_AF-A0AAV7KSY8-F1
#
_entry.id   AF-A0AAV7KSY8-F1
#
_cell.length_a   1.000
_cell.length_b   1.000
_cell.length_c   1.000
_cell.angle_alpha   90.00
_cell.angle_beta   90.00
_cell.angle_gamma   90.00
#
_symmetry.space_group_name_H-M   'P 1'
#
loop_
_entity.id
_entity.type
_entity.pdbx_description
1 polymer ?
#
loop_
_entity_poly.entity_id
_entity_poly.type
_entity_poly.pdbx_seq_one_letter_code
_entity_poly.pdbx_strand_id
1 'polypeptide(L)'
;MNTSRRQCTNHPDNFCYICGKFMPKPQRRNIANRVKIGYKYYFGCKVGDQDKNWAPHICCTVCYASLIQWLNGKKKSMPFAVPMIWREPKNHTSDCYFCTTNIAGFSSKNKSKIIYPTCKSALKPVEHDAGNGTPVPIPPSSDTIEMDSTDEVDVADADSTSDFSDHDENDKMIPMDQAFSNDLVRDLSLSKEKAELLGSRLKELNLLKPGSTISHFRRRHANVSAYFKFEDCVFLH
;
A
#
# COMPACT_ATOMS: atom_id res chain seq x y z
N MET A 1 -42.51 15.29 -12.77
CA MET A 1 -41.80 15.07 -11.48
C MET A 1 -40.55 14.28 -11.80
N ASN A 2 -39.38 14.94 -11.79
CA ASN A 2 -38.14 14.34 -12.25
C ASN A 2 -37.68 13.30 -11.21
N THR A 3 -37.81 12.01 -11.54
CA THR A 3 -37.28 10.91 -10.73
C THR A 3 -35.76 10.90 -10.87
N SER A 4 -35.08 11.85 -10.22
CA SER A 4 -33.64 11.79 -10.08
C SER A 4 -33.30 10.48 -9.38
N ARG A 5 -32.56 9.62 -10.10
CA ARG A 5 -32.01 8.35 -9.61
C ARG A 5 -31.46 8.56 -8.19
N ARG A 6 -31.72 7.60 -7.30
CA ARG A 6 -31.31 7.55 -5.88
C ARG A 6 -29.78 7.50 -5.72
N GLN A 7 -29.08 8.50 -6.25
CA GLN A 7 -27.63 8.55 -6.28
C GLN A 7 -27.18 9.76 -5.46
N CYS A 8 -26.12 9.56 -4.70
CA CYS A 8 -25.55 10.63 -3.89
C CYS A 8 -24.97 11.72 -4.78
N THR A 9 -25.13 12.98 -4.34
CA THR A 9 -24.52 14.16 -4.98
C THR A 9 -23.01 14.04 -5.07
N ASN A 10 -22.41 13.48 -4.02
CA ASN A 10 -20.99 13.21 -3.96
C ASN A 10 -20.75 11.70 -3.94
N HIS A 11 -19.73 11.25 -4.67
CA HIS A 11 -19.27 9.86 -4.62
C HIS A 11 -18.76 9.52 -3.20
N PRO A 12 -19.10 8.36 -2.62
CA PRO A 12 -18.62 7.94 -1.29
C PRO A 12 -17.09 8.00 -1.16
N ASP A 13 -16.36 7.56 -2.18
CA ASP A 13 -14.88 7.60 -2.23
C ASP A 13 -14.29 9.02 -2.36
N ASN A 14 -15.09 10.07 -2.30
CA ASN A 14 -14.58 11.40 -1.99
C ASN A 14 -14.24 11.55 -0.50
N PHE A 15 -14.68 10.62 0.36
CA PHE A 15 -14.54 10.67 1.81
C PHE A 15 -13.76 9.46 2.33
N CYS A 16 -12.96 9.67 3.36
CA CYS A 16 -12.17 8.61 3.98
C CYS A 16 -13.08 7.67 4.77
N TYR A 17 -13.00 6.36 4.52
CA TYR A 17 -13.70 5.36 5.33
C TYR A 17 -13.42 5.50 6.84
N ILE A 18 -12.16 5.73 7.22
CA ILE A 18 -11.73 5.68 8.62
C ILE A 18 -12.07 6.97 9.39
N CYS A 19 -11.95 8.15 8.77
CA CYS A 19 -12.14 9.44 9.47
C CYS A 19 -13.27 10.33 8.92
N GLY A 20 -13.96 9.92 7.85
CA GLY A 20 -15.05 10.68 7.22
C GLY A 20 -14.65 11.97 6.50
N LYS A 21 -13.36 12.35 6.51
CA LYS A 21 -12.90 13.60 5.90
C LYS A 21 -12.79 13.50 4.38
N PHE A 22 -12.98 14.63 3.71
CA PHE A 22 -12.84 14.77 2.27
C PHE A 22 -11.39 14.53 1.80
N MET A 23 -11.27 13.85 0.66
CA MET A 23 -10.00 13.41 0.07
C MET A 23 -9.90 13.77 -1.42
N PRO A 24 -9.03 14.72 -1.76
CA PRO A 24 -8.55 14.92 -3.13
C PRO A 24 -7.91 13.64 -3.67
N LYS A 25 -8.01 13.38 -5.00
CA LYS A 25 -7.52 12.15 -5.64
C LYS A 25 -6.11 11.71 -5.21
N PRO A 26 -5.09 12.58 -5.14
CA PRO A 26 -3.73 12.17 -4.75
C PRO A 26 -3.61 11.62 -3.31
N GLN A 27 -4.57 11.93 -2.45
CA GLN A 27 -4.58 11.54 -1.04
C GLN A 27 -5.40 10.27 -0.77
N ARG A 28 -5.95 9.66 -1.82
CA ARG A 28 -6.73 8.41 -1.73
C ARG A 28 -5.79 7.22 -1.67
N ARG A 29 -6.11 6.24 -0.83
CA ARG A 29 -5.38 4.98 -0.68
C ARG A 29 -6.36 3.84 -0.53
N ASN A 30 -6.05 2.72 -1.18
CA ASN A 30 -6.78 1.47 -0.99
C ASN A 30 -6.65 1.01 0.46
N ILE A 31 -7.69 0.36 0.97
CA ILE A 31 -7.67 -0.29 2.29
C ILE A 31 -7.04 -1.68 2.12
N ALA A 32 -5.72 -1.70 1.92
CA ALA A 32 -4.93 -2.92 1.77
C ALA A 32 -4.99 -3.80 3.04
N ASN A 33 -4.60 -5.07 2.93
CA ASN A 33 -4.68 -6.04 4.04
C ASN A 33 -3.95 -5.57 5.30
N ARG A 34 -2.75 -5.00 5.16
CA ARG A 34 -2.02 -4.41 6.29
C ARG A 34 -2.79 -3.29 7.01
N VAL A 35 -3.59 -2.51 6.28
CA VAL A 35 -4.48 -1.49 6.87
C VAL A 35 -5.67 -2.13 7.56
N LYS A 36 -6.27 -3.18 6.98
CA LYS A 36 -7.36 -3.95 7.61
C LYS A 36 -6.90 -4.58 8.92
N ILE A 37 -5.69 -5.12 8.96
CA ILE A 37 -5.03 -5.66 10.16
C ILE A 37 -4.87 -4.56 11.20
N GLY A 38 -4.22 -3.45 10.82
CA GLY A 38 -4.05 -2.30 11.72
C GLY A 38 -5.37 -1.77 12.26
N TYR A 39 -6.40 -1.67 11.41
CA TYR A 39 -7.75 -1.25 11.78
C TYR A 39 -8.39 -2.21 12.80
N LYS A 40 -8.29 -3.53 12.57
CA LYS A 40 -8.80 -4.57 13.47
C LYS A 40 -8.14 -4.51 14.85
N TYR A 41 -6.81 -4.41 14.91
CA TYR A 41 -6.09 -4.35 16.18
C TYR A 41 -6.29 -3.02 16.91
N TYR A 42 -6.40 -1.90 16.18
CA TYR A 42 -6.57 -0.59 16.79
C TYR A 42 -7.99 -0.36 17.30
N PHE A 43 -9.00 -0.59 16.45
CA PHE A 43 -10.39 -0.28 16.76
C PHE A 43 -11.17 -1.46 17.34
N GLY A 44 -10.59 -2.66 17.35
CA GLY A 44 -11.24 -3.88 17.85
C GLY A 44 -12.32 -4.43 16.93
N CYS A 45 -12.45 -3.92 15.71
CA CYS A 45 -13.46 -4.34 14.73
C CYS A 45 -12.88 -4.47 13.32
N LYS A 46 -13.44 -5.35 12.49
CA LYS A 46 -13.02 -5.48 11.08
C LYS A 46 -13.58 -4.32 10.25
N VAL A 47 -12.89 -4.00 9.16
CA VAL A 47 -13.43 -3.11 8.10
C VAL A 47 -14.65 -3.82 7.50
N GLY A 48 -15.81 -3.16 7.55
CA GLY A 48 -17.08 -3.66 7.03
C GLY A 48 -17.58 -2.87 5.82
N ASP A 49 -18.68 -3.36 5.25
CA ASP A 49 -19.47 -2.69 4.21
C ASP A 49 -18.69 -2.32 2.94
N GLN A 50 -17.59 -3.02 2.64
CA GLN A 50 -16.77 -2.79 1.44
C GLN A 50 -17.41 -3.32 0.15
N ASP A 51 -18.56 -3.98 0.25
CA ASP A 51 -19.42 -4.37 -0.88
C ASP A 51 -20.59 -3.40 -1.06
N LYS A 52 -20.72 -2.40 -0.18
CA LYS A 52 -21.89 -1.52 -0.12
C LYS A 52 -21.59 -0.18 -0.77
N ASN A 53 -22.39 0.17 -1.78
CA ASN A 53 -22.31 1.45 -2.49
C ASN A 53 -22.56 2.70 -1.62
N TRP A 54 -23.08 2.53 -0.40
CA TRP A 54 -23.33 3.62 0.55
C TRP A 54 -22.20 3.82 1.56
N ALA A 55 -21.13 3.02 1.49
CA ALA A 55 -19.93 3.20 2.30
C ALA A 55 -18.73 3.57 1.39
N PRO A 56 -17.72 4.28 1.91
CA PRO A 56 -16.46 4.47 1.18
C PRO A 56 -15.62 3.19 1.14
N HIS A 57 -14.93 2.96 0.03
CA HIS A 57 -14.06 1.79 -0.18
C HIS A 57 -12.58 2.12 0.01
N ILE A 58 -12.28 3.39 0.27
CA ILE A 58 -10.90 3.89 0.35
C ILE A 58 -10.68 4.77 1.58
N CYS A 59 -9.42 4.94 1.94
CA CYS A 59 -9.00 5.77 3.06
C CYS A 59 -8.03 6.88 2.64
N CYS A 60 -7.80 7.85 3.52
CA CYS A 60 -6.86 8.94 3.24
C CYS A 60 -5.44 8.51 3.59
N THR A 61 -4.45 9.14 2.93
CA THR A 61 -3.01 8.96 3.23
C THR A 61 -2.68 9.13 4.70
N VAL A 62 -3.36 10.03 5.41
CA VAL A 62 -3.12 10.29 6.84
C VAL A 62 -3.57 9.11 7.70
N CYS A 63 -4.76 8.56 7.46
CA CYS A 63 -5.25 7.39 8.19
C CYS A 63 -4.45 6.14 7.84
N TYR A 64 -4.14 5.95 6.56
CA TYR A 64 -3.24 4.89 6.09
C TYR A 64 -1.92 4.93 6.84
N ALA A 65 -1.20 6.06 6.76
CA ALA A 65 0.12 6.19 7.37
C ALA A 65 0.05 6.07 8.89
N SER A 66 -0.99 6.62 9.54
CA SER A 66 -1.10 6.58 11.00
C SER A 66 -1.33 5.16 11.51
N LEU A 67 -2.19 4.35 10.86
CA LEU A 67 -2.38 2.95 11.23
C LEU A 67 -1.13 2.11 10.99
N ILE A 68 -0.48 2.27 9.82
CA ILE A 68 0.74 1.52 9.50
C ILE A 68 1.88 1.88 10.46
N GLN A 69 2.06 3.16 10.77
CA GLN A 69 3.09 3.59 11.71
C GLN A 69 2.79 3.15 13.13
N TRP A 70 1.53 3.14 13.56
CA TRP A 70 1.15 2.61 14.87
C TRP A 70 1.42 1.11 14.96
N LEU A 71 1.02 0.34 13.94
CA LEU A 71 1.26 -1.09 13.86
C LEU A 71 2.75 -1.42 13.93
N ASN A 72 3.60 -0.57 13.35
CA ASN A 72 5.06 -0.70 13.40
C ASN A 72 5.70 -0.12 14.68
N GLY A 73 4.92 0.29 15.68
CA GLY A 73 5.41 0.90 16.93
C GLY A 73 6.03 2.29 16.76
N LYS A 74 5.93 2.92 15.58
CA LYS A 74 6.50 4.25 15.28
C LYS A 74 5.59 5.40 15.69
N LYS A 75 4.28 5.15 15.83
CA LYS A 75 3.29 6.15 16.24
C LYS A 75 2.56 5.70 17.50
N LYS A 76 2.37 6.62 18.45
CA LYS A 76 1.69 6.33 19.73
C LYS A 76 0.22 5.98 19.56
N SER A 77 -0.53 6.78 18.79
CA SER A 77 -1.98 6.61 18.65
C SER A 77 -2.52 7.22 17.36
N MET A 78 -3.72 6.80 16.98
CA MET A 78 -4.59 7.53 16.08
C MET A 78 -5.16 8.77 16.80
N PRO A 79 -5.67 9.77 16.06
CA PRO A 79 -6.29 10.94 16.68
C PRO A 79 -7.67 10.67 17.32
N PHE A 80 -8.20 9.46 17.19
CA PHE A 80 -9.50 9.06 17.72
C PHE A 80 -9.51 7.59 18.10
N ALA A 81 -10.31 7.26 19.12
CA ALA A 81 -10.49 5.91 19.65
C ALA A 81 -11.53 5.11 18.86
N VAL A 82 -12.55 5.79 18.33
CA VAL A 82 -13.61 5.19 17.52
C VAL A 82 -13.53 5.79 16.12
N PRO A 83 -13.47 4.97 15.05
CA PRO A 83 -13.41 5.49 13.70
C PRO A 83 -14.78 6.03 13.26
N MET A 84 -14.86 6.61 12.07
CA MET A 84 -16.14 6.94 11.45
C MET A 84 -16.99 5.66 11.31
N ILE A 85 -18.25 5.71 11.73
CA ILE A 85 -19.18 4.58 11.59
C ILE A 85 -20.18 4.91 10.49
N TRP A 86 -20.25 4.03 9.48
CA TRP A 86 -21.16 4.16 8.34
C TRP A 86 -22.40 3.28 8.54
N ARG A 87 -23.55 3.77 8.07
CA ARG A 87 -24.83 3.07 8.02
C ARG A 87 -25.56 3.49 6.75
N GLU A 88 -26.46 2.65 6.28
CA GLU A 88 -27.27 2.98 5.10
C GLU A 88 -28.12 4.24 5.35
N PRO A 89 -28.04 5.27 4.48
CA PRO A 89 -28.81 6.49 4.65
C PRO A 89 -30.29 6.26 4.34
N LYS A 90 -31.18 6.80 5.18
CA LYS A 90 -32.63 6.70 4.96
C LYS A 90 -33.13 7.54 3.78
N ASN A 91 -32.42 8.63 3.50
CA ASN A 91 -32.73 9.57 2.42
C ASN A 91 -31.50 10.41 2.04
N HIS A 92 -31.54 11.03 0.86
CA HIS A 92 -30.44 11.85 0.34
C HIS A 92 -30.51 13.33 0.74
N THR A 93 -31.56 13.77 1.43
CA THR A 93 -31.78 15.20 1.74
C THR A 93 -31.34 15.62 3.13
N SER A 94 -31.50 14.73 4.12
CA SER A 94 -31.27 15.03 5.54
C SER A 94 -30.34 14.02 6.21
N ASP A 95 -30.39 12.77 5.79
CA ASP A 95 -29.65 11.70 6.46
C ASP A 95 -28.39 11.27 5.71
N CYS A 96 -28.23 11.56 4.42
CA CYS A 96 -27.03 11.17 3.67
C CYS A 96 -25.86 12.11 3.93
N TYR A 97 -24.80 11.61 4.57
CA TYR A 97 -23.56 12.35 4.85
C TYR A 97 -22.91 12.89 3.56
N PHE A 98 -22.90 12.09 2.49
CA PHE A 98 -22.29 12.50 1.23
C PHE A 98 -23.05 13.63 0.55
N CYS A 99 -24.38 13.59 0.53
CA CYS A 99 -25.20 14.64 -0.08
C CYS A 99 -25.18 15.94 0.71
N THR A 100 -25.17 15.84 2.03
CA THR A 100 -25.25 17.01 2.93
C THR A 100 -23.89 17.70 3.12
N THR A 101 -22.78 17.03 2.79
CA THR A 101 -21.44 17.64 2.87
C THR A 101 -21.12 18.42 1.59
N ASN A 102 -21.00 19.74 1.68
CA ASN A 102 -20.56 20.56 0.55
C ASN A 102 -19.04 20.46 0.33
N ILE A 103 -18.63 19.84 -0.77
CA ILE A 103 -17.23 19.70 -1.17
C ILE A 103 -16.88 20.45 -2.45
N ALA A 104 -17.83 21.16 -3.06
CA ALA A 104 -17.59 21.92 -4.28
C ALA A 104 -16.61 23.08 -4.01
N GLY A 105 -15.59 23.24 -4.86
CA GLY A 105 -14.57 24.30 -4.70
C GLY A 105 -13.50 24.02 -3.63
N PHE A 106 -13.55 22.86 -2.97
CA PHE A 106 -12.51 22.48 -2.01
C PHE A 106 -11.37 21.68 -2.66
N SER A 107 -10.17 21.90 -2.15
CA SER A 107 -8.90 21.34 -2.57
C SER A 107 -8.07 20.94 -1.35
N SER A 108 -6.90 20.34 -1.59
CA SER A 108 -5.95 20.01 -0.52
C SER A 108 -5.60 21.20 0.39
N LYS A 109 -5.63 22.44 -0.13
CA LYS A 109 -5.21 23.65 0.60
C LYS A 109 -6.28 24.22 1.52
N ASN A 110 -7.56 24.08 1.18
CA ASN A 110 -8.68 24.71 1.89
C ASN A 110 -9.69 23.72 2.48
N LYS A 111 -9.47 22.40 2.32
CA LYS A 111 -10.38 21.37 2.85
C LYS A 111 -10.59 21.39 4.36
N SER A 112 -9.72 22.05 5.13
CA SER A 112 -9.92 22.24 6.57
C SER A 112 -11.13 23.11 6.90
N LYS A 113 -11.61 23.92 5.94
CA LYS A 113 -12.80 24.77 6.05
C LYS A 113 -14.11 24.05 5.72
N ILE A 114 -14.05 22.77 5.33
CA ILE A 114 -15.26 21.98 5.06
C ILE A 114 -15.99 21.74 6.39
N ILE A 115 -17.27 22.06 6.40
CA ILE A 115 -18.16 21.77 7.53
C ILE A 115 -18.76 20.39 7.32
N TYR A 116 -18.50 19.48 8.25
CA TYR A 116 -19.02 18.13 8.20
C TYR A 116 -20.33 18.04 9.00
N PRO A 117 -21.45 17.63 8.38
CA PRO A 117 -22.75 17.53 9.03
C PRO A 117 -22.79 16.38 10.04
N THR A 118 -23.74 16.43 10.97
CA THR A 118 -24.05 15.33 11.88
C THR A 118 -25.33 14.67 11.39
N CYS A 119 -25.29 13.36 11.08
CA CYS A 119 -26.43 12.59 10.61
C CYS A 119 -26.44 11.18 11.25
N LYS A 120 -27.54 10.43 11.10
CA LYS A 120 -27.66 9.09 11.69
C LYS A 120 -26.97 8.03 10.83
N SER A 121 -26.83 8.28 9.53
CA SER A 121 -26.11 7.40 8.59
C SER A 121 -24.60 7.41 8.78
N ALA A 122 -24.02 8.45 9.36
CA ALA A 122 -22.58 8.57 9.51
C ALA A 122 -22.21 9.21 10.86
N LEU A 123 -21.81 8.38 11.82
CA LEU A 123 -21.39 8.84 13.13
C LEU A 123 -19.91 9.24 13.09
N LYS A 124 -19.62 10.45 13.56
CA LYS A 124 -18.28 11.03 13.56
C LYS A 124 -17.32 10.23 14.45
N PRO A 125 -16.00 10.25 14.15
CA PRO A 125 -15.02 9.63 15.01
C PRO A 125 -15.06 10.23 16.43
N VAL A 126 -14.79 9.40 17.43
CA VAL A 126 -14.78 9.81 18.85
C VAL A 126 -13.34 9.88 19.33
N GLU A 127 -12.94 11.03 19.86
CA GLU A 127 -11.61 11.27 20.40
C GLU A 127 -11.36 10.43 21.66
N HIS A 128 -10.08 10.16 22.00
CA HIS A 128 -9.73 9.32 23.15
C HIS A 128 -10.23 9.88 24.50
N ASP A 129 -10.30 11.20 24.63
CA ASP A 129 -10.60 11.88 25.89
C ASP A 129 -12.06 12.38 25.99
N ALA A 130 -12.90 12.09 25.00
CA ALA A 130 -14.26 12.65 24.90
C ALA A 130 -15.30 11.94 25.80
N GLY A 131 -14.93 11.64 27.05
CA GLY A 131 -15.86 11.26 28.12
C GLY A 131 -15.79 9.83 28.65
N ASN A 132 -15.09 8.91 27.98
CA ASN A 132 -15.03 7.49 28.40
C ASN A 132 -13.62 6.96 28.72
N GLY A 133 -12.58 7.79 28.59
CA GLY A 133 -11.19 7.39 28.87
C GLY A 133 -10.74 6.19 28.04
N THR A 134 -11.19 6.09 26.78
CA THR A 134 -10.95 4.92 25.94
C THR A 134 -9.45 4.75 25.73
N PRO A 135 -8.83 3.70 26.29
CA PRO A 135 -7.38 3.58 26.32
C PRO A 135 -6.84 3.43 24.90
N VAL A 136 -5.65 3.99 24.67
CA VAL A 136 -4.93 3.77 23.42
C VAL A 136 -4.49 2.30 23.39
N PRO A 137 -4.84 1.54 22.34
CA PRO A 137 -4.42 0.15 22.20
C PRO A 137 -2.90 0.05 21.99
N ILE A 138 -2.33 -1.04 22.48
CA ILE A 138 -0.92 -1.39 22.28
C ILE A 138 -0.82 -2.17 20.96
N PRO A 139 0.12 -1.83 20.06
CA PRO A 139 0.28 -2.57 18.82
C PRO A 139 0.68 -4.03 19.09
N PRO A 140 0.15 -4.99 18.31
CA PRO A 140 0.52 -6.40 18.42
C PRO A 140 2.01 -6.63 18.12
N SER A 141 2.59 -7.69 18.67
CA SER A 141 3.97 -8.11 18.35
C SER A 141 4.06 -8.60 16.90
N SER A 142 5.24 -8.45 16.28
CA SER A 142 5.46 -8.80 14.86
C SER A 142 5.06 -10.25 14.55
N ASP A 143 5.34 -11.18 15.47
CA ASP A 143 5.05 -12.61 15.33
C ASP A 143 3.55 -12.92 15.17
N THR A 144 2.67 -12.03 15.64
CA THR A 144 1.20 -12.22 15.55
C THR A 144 0.59 -11.64 14.26
N ILE A 145 1.36 -10.87 13.49
CA ILE A 145 0.91 -10.20 12.27
C ILE A 145 1.13 -11.08 11.03
N GLU A 146 2.16 -11.93 11.05
CA GLU A 146 2.58 -12.77 9.91
C GLU A 146 1.57 -13.88 9.56
N MET A 147 0.71 -14.29 10.49
CA MET A 147 -0.32 -15.30 10.25
C MET A 147 -1.54 -14.81 9.42
N ASP A 148 -1.70 -13.49 9.21
CA ASP A 148 -2.90 -12.89 8.60
C ASP A 148 -2.57 -12.03 7.36
N SER A 149 -1.30 -12.00 6.92
CA SER A 149 -0.80 -11.09 5.87
C SER A 149 -0.41 -11.83 4.59
N THR A 150 -1.40 -12.31 3.83
CA THR A 150 -1.19 -12.54 2.38
C THR A 150 -1.41 -11.18 1.71
N ASP A 151 -0.33 -10.53 1.26
CA ASP A 151 -0.41 -9.25 0.57
C ASP A 151 -0.97 -9.46 -0.85
N GLU A 152 -2.14 -8.90 -1.14
CA GLU A 152 -2.60 -8.74 -2.52
C GLU A 152 -1.80 -7.60 -3.17
N VAL A 153 -1.18 -7.90 -4.30
CA VAL A 153 -0.43 -6.94 -5.11
C VAL A 153 -1.39 -5.92 -5.76
N ASP A 154 -1.12 -4.63 -5.50
CA ASP A 154 -1.82 -3.47 -6.09
C ASP A 154 -1.68 -3.49 -7.63
N VAL A 155 -2.78 -3.75 -8.35
CA VAL A 155 -2.92 -3.39 -9.76
C VAL A 155 -3.62 -2.04 -9.84
N ALA A 156 -2.86 -1.01 -10.20
CA ALA A 156 -3.45 0.27 -10.60
C ALA A 156 -4.13 0.08 -11.97
N ASP A 157 -5.39 0.47 -12.04
CA ASP A 157 -6.24 0.51 -13.23
C ASP A 157 -5.52 1.09 -14.46
N ALA A 158 -5.16 0.21 -15.39
CA ALA A 158 -4.80 0.54 -16.76
C ALA A 158 -5.47 -0.51 -17.67
N ASP A 159 -6.35 0.01 -18.51
CA ASP A 159 -7.14 -0.70 -19.51
C ASP A 159 -6.29 -1.56 -20.49
N SER A 160 -6.92 -2.62 -21.02
CA SER A 160 -6.54 -3.48 -22.16
C SER A 160 -5.83 -4.83 -21.92
N THR A 161 -6.64 -5.90 -22.01
CA THR A 161 -6.45 -7.17 -22.74
C THR A 161 -5.17 -8.01 -22.55
N SER A 162 -5.33 -9.20 -21.96
CA SER A 162 -5.17 -10.53 -22.61
C SER A 162 -4.69 -11.61 -21.61
N ASP A 163 -5.60 -12.57 -21.42
CA ASP A 163 -5.43 -14.00 -21.15
C ASP A 163 -4.02 -14.53 -20.79
N PHE A 164 -3.77 -14.86 -19.52
CA PHE A 164 -2.88 -15.96 -19.12
C PHE A 164 -3.36 -16.56 -17.78
N SER A 165 -3.65 -17.85 -17.80
CA SER A 165 -4.07 -18.65 -16.65
C SER A 165 -2.88 -19.25 -15.90
N ASP A 166 -3.04 -19.28 -14.57
CA ASP A 166 -2.50 -20.14 -13.51
C ASP A 166 -1.21 -20.94 -13.71
N HIS A 167 -0.30 -20.82 -12.73
CA HIS A 167 -0.08 -21.92 -11.78
C HIS A 167 0.64 -21.45 -10.51
N ASP A 168 -0.08 -21.57 -9.39
CA ASP A 168 0.42 -21.65 -8.02
C ASP A 168 1.12 -22.99 -7.79
N GLU A 169 2.43 -22.98 -7.61
CA GLU A 169 3.22 -24.08 -7.07
C GLU A 169 4.36 -23.47 -6.24
N ASN A 170 4.12 -23.23 -4.95
CA ASN A 170 5.16 -23.35 -3.91
C ASN A 170 6.35 -22.38 -4.05
N ASP A 171 6.15 -21.07 -3.85
CA ASP A 171 7.26 -20.10 -3.89
C ASP A 171 8.09 -20.15 -2.58
N LYS A 172 8.78 -21.29 -2.39
CA LYS A 172 10.08 -21.27 -1.74
C LYS A 172 10.92 -20.29 -2.54
N MET A 173 11.24 -19.13 -1.95
CA MET A 173 12.24 -18.19 -2.49
C MET A 173 13.34 -18.96 -3.21
N ILE A 174 13.29 -19.00 -4.55
CA ILE A 174 14.26 -19.74 -5.33
C ILE A 174 15.56 -18.95 -5.19
N PRO A 175 16.59 -19.49 -4.51
CA PRO A 175 17.83 -18.74 -4.37
C PRO A 175 18.39 -18.52 -5.77
N MET A 176 18.77 -17.29 -6.05
CA MET A 176 19.27 -16.87 -7.35
C MET A 176 20.50 -17.70 -7.71
N ASP A 177 20.47 -18.30 -8.90
CA ASP A 177 21.60 -19.03 -9.43
C ASP A 177 22.62 -18.10 -10.09
N GLN A 178 23.79 -18.66 -10.40
CA GLN A 178 24.88 -17.90 -10.99
C GLN A 178 24.52 -17.38 -12.40
N ALA A 179 23.64 -18.06 -13.13
CA ALA A 179 23.23 -17.67 -14.48
C ALA A 179 22.35 -16.42 -14.42
N PHE A 180 21.33 -16.42 -13.57
CA PHE A 180 20.47 -15.28 -13.32
C PHE A 180 21.27 -14.07 -12.81
N SER A 181 22.24 -14.30 -11.90
CA SER A 181 23.11 -13.23 -11.42
C SER A 181 23.98 -12.63 -12.55
N ASN A 182 24.42 -13.46 -13.51
CA ASN A 182 25.17 -12.99 -14.68
C ASN A 182 24.27 -12.22 -15.65
N ASP A 183 23.04 -12.68 -15.89
CA ASP A 183 22.05 -12.00 -16.74
C ASP A 183 21.68 -10.64 -16.16
N LEU A 184 21.42 -10.57 -14.86
CA LEU A 184 21.12 -9.30 -14.17
C LEU A 184 22.26 -8.28 -14.31
N VAL A 185 23.51 -8.73 -14.21
CA VAL A 185 24.69 -7.87 -14.41
C VAL A 185 24.80 -7.39 -15.86
N ARG A 186 24.43 -8.20 -16.84
CA ARG A 186 24.41 -7.84 -18.26
C ARG A 186 23.29 -6.82 -18.54
N ASP A 187 22.07 -7.11 -18.08
CA ASP A 187 20.88 -6.31 -18.37
C ASP A 187 20.99 -4.90 -17.76
N LEU A 188 21.60 -4.81 -16.57
CA LEU A 188 21.88 -3.54 -15.90
C LEU A 188 23.17 -2.86 -16.38
N SER A 189 23.90 -3.47 -17.32
CA SER A 189 25.19 -2.97 -17.85
C SER A 189 26.16 -2.57 -16.74
N LEU A 190 26.29 -3.39 -15.70
CA LEU A 190 27.09 -3.04 -14.52
C LEU A 190 28.58 -3.13 -14.81
N SER A 191 29.32 -2.14 -14.31
CA SER A 191 30.78 -2.22 -14.26
C SER A 191 31.22 -3.39 -13.36
N LYS A 192 32.44 -3.88 -13.58
CA LYS A 192 33.02 -5.01 -12.83
C LYS A 192 32.92 -4.83 -11.30
N GLU A 193 33.24 -3.63 -10.81
CA GLU A 193 33.18 -3.28 -9.39
C GLU A 193 31.74 -3.27 -8.86
N LYS A 194 30.79 -2.74 -9.65
CA LYS A 194 29.37 -2.70 -9.27
C LYS A 194 28.73 -4.10 -9.27
N ALA A 195 29.10 -4.94 -10.23
CA ALA A 195 28.66 -6.34 -10.29
C ALA A 195 29.18 -7.14 -9.08
N GLU A 196 30.41 -6.88 -8.67
CA GLU A 196 31.00 -7.50 -7.48
C GLU A 196 30.29 -7.04 -6.19
N LEU A 197 30.04 -5.73 -6.06
CA LEU A 197 29.30 -5.16 -4.92
C LEU A 197 27.89 -5.76 -4.85
N LEU A 198 27.20 -5.87 -5.98
CA LEU A 198 25.90 -6.53 -6.08
C LEU A 198 25.97 -7.98 -5.61
N GLY A 199 26.94 -8.76 -6.10
CA GLY A 199 27.15 -10.14 -5.67
C GLY A 199 27.41 -10.27 -4.16
N SER A 200 28.18 -9.34 -3.57
CA SER A 200 28.43 -9.30 -2.11
C SER A 200 27.15 -9.07 -1.31
N ARG A 201 26.31 -8.12 -1.75
CA ARG A 201 25.03 -7.83 -1.09
C ARG A 201 24.04 -8.97 -1.22
N LEU A 202 23.95 -9.60 -2.39
CA LEU A 202 23.08 -10.77 -2.61
C LEU A 202 23.50 -11.96 -1.71
N LYS A 203 24.81 -12.11 -1.46
CA LYS A 203 25.34 -13.11 -0.54
C LYS A 203 25.01 -12.78 0.93
N GLU A 204 25.14 -11.52 1.34
CA GLU A 204 24.76 -11.07 2.70
C GLU A 204 23.27 -11.33 2.99
N LEU A 205 22.42 -11.23 1.98
CA LEU A 205 20.98 -11.46 2.09
C LEU A 205 20.58 -12.95 2.00
N ASN A 206 21.54 -13.88 1.91
CA ASN A 206 21.30 -15.32 1.67
C ASN A 206 20.44 -15.61 0.43
N LEU A 207 20.50 -14.73 -0.59
CA LEU A 207 19.71 -14.85 -1.81
C LEU A 207 20.42 -15.64 -2.92
N LEU A 208 21.64 -16.11 -2.70
CA LEU A 208 22.40 -16.91 -3.66
C LEU A 208 22.43 -18.39 -3.26
N LYS A 209 22.36 -19.30 -4.24
CA LYS A 209 22.56 -20.73 -4.01
C LYS A 209 23.93 -21.01 -3.34
N PRO A 210 24.03 -21.99 -2.42
CA PRO A 210 25.31 -22.46 -1.90
C PRO A 210 26.23 -22.90 -3.06
N GLY A 211 27.36 -22.21 -3.24
CA GLY A 211 28.30 -22.46 -4.34
C GLY A 211 28.45 -21.30 -5.36
N SER A 212 27.59 -20.29 -5.32
CA SER A 212 27.74 -19.09 -6.15
C SER A 212 29.00 -18.31 -5.77
N THR A 213 29.86 -18.02 -6.75
CA THR A 213 31.19 -17.42 -6.53
C THR A 213 31.24 -15.98 -7.04
N ILE A 214 31.24 -15.02 -6.11
CA ILE A 214 31.35 -13.57 -6.41
C ILE A 214 32.67 -13.26 -7.14
N SER A 215 33.74 -14.02 -6.87
CA SER A 215 35.03 -13.89 -7.54
C SER A 215 34.97 -14.17 -9.06
N HIS A 216 33.89 -14.77 -9.57
CA HIS A 216 33.66 -14.96 -11.00
C HIS A 216 33.62 -13.63 -11.76
N PHE A 217 32.97 -12.60 -11.22
CA PHE A 217 32.91 -11.26 -11.82
C PHE A 217 34.31 -10.64 -11.97
N ARG A 218 35.25 -10.98 -11.07
CA ARG A 218 36.63 -10.50 -11.15
C ARG A 218 37.40 -11.12 -12.32
N ARG A 219 37.12 -12.38 -12.66
CA ARG A 219 37.88 -13.18 -13.64
C ARG A 219 37.17 -13.36 -14.98
N ARG A 220 35.95 -12.83 -15.16
CA ARG A 220 35.17 -13.01 -16.41
C ARG A 220 35.94 -12.65 -17.67
N HIS A 221 36.68 -11.54 -17.65
CA HIS A 221 37.49 -11.08 -18.76
C HIS A 221 38.65 -12.04 -19.12
N ALA A 222 39.08 -12.92 -18.21
CA ALA A 222 40.20 -13.84 -18.45
C ALA A 222 39.86 -14.94 -19.47
N ASN A 223 38.59 -15.31 -19.59
CA ASN A 223 38.15 -16.32 -20.57
C ASN A 223 38.09 -15.74 -21.99
N VAL A 224 37.79 -14.45 -22.10
CA VAL A 224 37.68 -13.76 -23.38
C VAL A 224 38.99 -13.12 -23.80
N SER A 225 39.90 -12.80 -22.86
CA SER A 225 41.19 -12.17 -23.16
C SER A 225 42.08 -12.98 -24.09
N ALA A 226 41.91 -14.30 -24.16
CA ALA A 226 42.66 -15.16 -25.07
C ALA A 226 42.32 -14.93 -26.56
N TYR A 227 41.17 -14.31 -26.85
CA TYR A 227 40.69 -14.07 -28.21
C TYR A 227 41.00 -12.65 -28.71
N PHE A 228 41.50 -11.76 -27.86
CA PHE A 228 41.87 -10.41 -28.25
C PHE A 228 43.39 -10.27 -28.36
N LYS A 229 43.86 -9.71 -29.47
CA LYS A 229 45.24 -9.25 -29.59
C LYS A 229 45.31 -7.78 -29.26
N PHE A 230 46.35 -7.40 -28.51
CA PHE A 230 46.59 -6.02 -28.16
C PHE A 230 47.48 -5.39 -29.23
N GLU A 231 46.89 -4.58 -30.11
CA GLU A 231 47.61 -3.73 -31.08
C GLU A 231 47.13 -2.28 -30.92
N ASP A 232 48.08 -1.34 -30.90
CA ASP A 232 47.86 0.12 -30.90
C ASP A 232 46.79 0.65 -29.93
N CYS A 233 46.83 0.19 -28.68
CA CYS A 233 45.93 0.63 -27.59
C CYS A 233 44.43 0.40 -27.83
N VAL A 234 44.05 -0.48 -28.78
CA VAL A 234 42.66 -0.86 -29.04
C VAL A 234 42.53 -2.38 -29.06
N PHE A 235 41.53 -2.91 -28.35
CA PHE A 235 41.22 -4.34 -28.42
C PHE A 235 40.40 -4.62 -29.69
N LEU A 236 40.99 -5.35 -30.63
CA LEU A 236 40.34 -5.81 -31.86
C LEU A 236 39.92 -7.29 -31.70
N HIS A 237 38.73 -7.61 -32.21
CA HIS A 237 38.13 -8.94 -32.19
C HIS A 237 38.75 -9.86 -33.27
#